data_AF-A0A822ETQ3-F1
#
_entry.id   AF-A0A822ETQ3-F1
#
_cell.length_a   1.000
_cell.length_b   1.000
_cell.length_c   1.000
_cell.angle_alpha   90.00
_cell.angle_beta   90.00
_cell.angle_gamma   90.00
#
_symmetry.space_group_name_H-M   'P 1'
#
loop_
_entity.id
_entity.type
_entity.pdbx_description
1 polymer ?
#
loop_
_entity_poly.entity_id
_entity_poly.type
_entity_poly.pdbx_seq_one_letter_code
_entity_poly.pdbx_strand_id
1 'polypeptide(L)'
;FNVAPMISSDKNDREFIQRKSLIANALICIIFQEENGLSFQPDFFLGKVTQVYIIVQPIQIKSNLYYKIEIWRRTDIEPIVDPSGGIFKRDESFRDYFLTLILNTTNTILKKDFFRKRIIEQRSSLKNEYLIKLSQIFYSYSKHDLSMLHGNDDNIPIENSNI
;
A
#
# COMPACT_ATOMS: atom_id res chain seq x y z
N PHE A 1 -7.01 -3.36 6.49
CA PHE A 1 -6.41 -4.70 6.67
C PHE A 1 -6.94 -5.63 5.59
N ASN A 2 -6.09 -6.49 5.03
CA ASN A 2 -6.53 -7.58 4.16
C ASN A 2 -6.62 -8.85 5.01
N VAL A 3 -7.82 -9.32 5.28
CA VAL A 3 -8.06 -10.45 6.21
C VAL A 3 -8.28 -11.72 5.40
N ALA A 4 -7.33 -12.66 5.44
CA ALA A 4 -7.32 -13.82 4.55
C ALA A 4 -8.63 -14.65 4.57
N PRO A 5 -9.22 -14.97 5.73
CA PRO A 5 -10.51 -15.66 5.81
C PRO A 5 -11.70 -14.91 5.17
N MET A 6 -11.62 -13.57 5.05
CA MET A 6 -12.68 -12.75 4.47
C MET A 6 -12.62 -12.64 2.94
N ILE A 7 -11.56 -13.19 2.32
CA ILE A 7 -11.42 -13.21 0.86
C ILE A 7 -12.15 -14.44 0.34
N SER A 8 -13.07 -14.23 -0.62
CA SER A 8 -13.78 -15.30 -1.31
C SER A 8 -12.80 -16.32 -1.88
N SER A 9 -12.93 -17.58 -1.49
CA SER A 9 -12.19 -18.68 -2.11
C SER A 9 -12.98 -19.21 -3.29
N ASP A 10 -12.40 -19.15 -4.49
CA ASP A 10 -12.94 -19.84 -5.64
C ASP A 10 -12.73 -21.35 -5.48
N LYS A 11 -13.74 -22.17 -5.80
CA LYS A 11 -13.63 -23.65 -5.67
C LYS A 11 -12.54 -24.25 -6.57
N ASN A 12 -12.13 -23.51 -7.61
CA ASN A 12 -11.06 -23.88 -8.52
C ASN A 12 -9.67 -23.40 -8.05
N ASP A 13 -9.60 -22.51 -7.05
CA ASP A 13 -8.33 -21.98 -6.50
C ASP A 13 -7.85 -22.85 -5.32
N ARG A 14 -7.52 -24.11 -5.63
CA ARG A 14 -7.01 -25.09 -4.63
C ARG A 14 -5.73 -24.62 -3.93
N GLU A 15 -4.97 -23.75 -4.59
CA GLU A 15 -3.70 -23.24 -4.08
C GLU A 15 -3.84 -21.92 -3.31
N PHE A 16 -5.06 -21.38 -3.19
CA PHE A 16 -5.36 -20.09 -2.55
C PHE A 16 -4.48 -18.94 -3.07
N ILE A 17 -4.27 -18.89 -4.39
CA ILE A 17 -3.37 -17.95 -5.06
C ILE A 17 -3.73 -16.51 -4.71
N GLN A 18 -5.02 -16.16 -4.68
CA GLN A 18 -5.45 -14.80 -4.36
C GLN A 18 -5.05 -14.40 -2.93
N ARG A 19 -5.25 -15.29 -1.96
CA ARG A 19 -4.88 -15.07 -0.55
C ARG A 19 -3.36 -15.00 -0.38
N LYS A 20 -2.62 -15.91 -1.04
CA LYS A 20 -1.15 -15.92 -1.05
C LYS A 20 -0.58 -14.65 -1.67
N SER A 21 -1.16 -14.16 -2.77
CA SER A 21 -0.74 -12.91 -3.42
C SER A 21 -0.87 -11.71 -2.49
N LEU A 22 -1.97 -11.63 -1.72
CA LEU A 22 -2.20 -10.54 -0.78
C LEU A 22 -1.22 -10.57 0.39
N ILE A 23 -0.91 -11.75 0.92
CA ILE A 23 0.10 -11.92 1.97
C ILE A 23 1.49 -11.57 1.42
N ALA A 24 1.85 -12.12 0.25
CA ALA A 24 3.18 -11.95 -0.35
C ALA A 24 3.51 -10.49 -0.75
N ASN A 25 2.48 -9.69 -0.99
CA ASN A 25 2.59 -8.27 -1.36
C ASN A 25 2.39 -7.31 -0.19
N ALA A 26 2.07 -7.80 1.02
CA ALA A 26 1.96 -6.95 2.20
C ALA A 26 3.36 -6.67 2.79
N LEU A 27 3.62 -5.42 3.20
CA LEU A 27 4.86 -5.05 3.91
C LEU A 27 4.94 -5.73 5.29
N ILE A 28 3.80 -5.77 5.98
CA ILE A 28 3.62 -6.38 7.29
C ILE A 28 2.54 -7.46 7.17
N CYS A 29 2.83 -8.66 7.66
CA CYS A 29 1.86 -9.74 7.76
C CYS A 29 1.54 -10.00 9.23
N ILE A 30 0.25 -9.97 9.58
CA ILE A 30 -0.22 -10.27 10.93
C ILE A 30 -0.72 -11.70 10.94
N ILE A 31 -0.21 -12.49 11.87
CA ILE A 31 -0.52 -13.91 12.00
C ILE A 31 -1.22 -14.11 13.33
N PHE A 32 -2.48 -14.52 13.27
CA PHE A 32 -3.21 -14.93 14.46
C PHE A 32 -2.96 -16.43 14.67
N GLN A 33 -2.18 -16.78 15.69
CA GLN A 33 -1.81 -18.16 15.99
C GLN A 33 -2.68 -18.66 17.13
N GLU A 34 -3.42 -19.74 16.91
CA GLU A 34 -4.25 -20.36 17.95
C GLU A 34 -3.39 -21.01 19.06
N GLU A 35 -3.94 -21.20 20.27
CA GLU A 35 -3.18 -21.71 21.44
C GLU A 35 -2.45 -23.04 21.19
N ASN A 36 -3.00 -23.89 20.31
CA ASN A 36 -2.42 -25.20 19.94
C ASN A 36 -1.76 -25.20 18.55
N GLY A 37 -1.56 -24.03 17.95
CA GLY A 37 -0.96 -23.90 16.63
C GLY A 37 0.54 -24.18 16.65
N LEU A 38 1.05 -24.75 15.54
CA LEU A 38 2.49 -24.86 15.29
C LEU A 38 3.18 -23.50 15.45
N SER A 39 4.34 -23.49 16.12
CA SER A 39 5.16 -22.29 16.24
C SER A 39 5.48 -21.73 14.87
N PHE A 40 5.22 -20.43 14.68
CA PHE A 40 5.50 -19.77 13.42
C PHE A 40 7.01 -19.82 13.14
N GLN A 41 7.38 -20.38 11.98
CA GLN A 41 8.72 -20.22 11.42
C GLN A 41 8.70 -19.30 10.20
N PRO A 42 9.65 -18.37 10.09
CA PRO A 42 9.68 -17.38 9.02
C PRO A 42 9.81 -17.99 7.62
N ASP A 43 10.45 -19.16 7.53
CA ASP A 43 10.69 -19.86 6.28
C ASP A 43 9.40 -20.38 5.63
N PHE A 44 8.31 -20.52 6.39
CA PHE A 44 7.04 -21.03 5.89
C PHE A 44 6.28 -20.06 4.98
N PHE A 45 6.53 -18.75 5.09
CA PHE A 45 5.70 -17.74 4.44
C PHE A 45 6.51 -16.60 3.83
N LEU A 46 7.63 -16.88 3.18
CA LEU A 46 8.49 -15.86 2.54
C LEU A 46 7.76 -15.10 1.42
N GLY A 47 6.96 -14.10 1.80
CA GLY A 47 6.39 -13.12 0.89
C GLY A 47 7.50 -12.33 0.22
N LYS A 48 7.38 -12.10 -1.10
CA LYS A 48 8.38 -11.37 -1.89
C LYS A 48 8.62 -9.95 -1.36
N VAL A 49 7.58 -9.32 -0.84
CA VAL A 49 7.61 -7.93 -0.35
C VAL A 49 7.49 -7.86 1.16
N THR A 50 7.04 -8.92 1.83
CA THR A 50 6.89 -8.95 3.29
C THR A 50 8.21 -8.82 4.02
N GLN A 51 8.25 -7.85 4.93
CA GLN A 51 9.44 -7.45 5.65
C GLN A 51 9.35 -7.82 7.14
N VAL A 52 8.13 -7.79 7.71
CA VAL A 52 7.87 -8.06 9.13
C VAL A 52 6.64 -8.96 9.29
N TYR A 53 6.73 -9.94 10.19
CA TYR A 53 5.61 -10.73 10.70
C TYR A 53 5.33 -10.34 12.14
N ILE A 54 4.07 -10.07 12.45
CA ILE A 54 3.59 -9.85 13.82
C ILE A 54 2.71 -11.03 14.18
N ILE A 55 3.17 -11.86 15.11
CA ILE A 55 2.47 -13.02 15.61
C ILE A 55 1.64 -12.57 16.81
N VAL A 56 0.34 -12.85 16.76
CA VAL A 56 -0.63 -12.58 17.81
C VAL A 56 -1.19 -13.90 18.29
N GLN A 57 -0.87 -14.28 19.52
CA GLN A 57 -1.37 -15.50 20.13
C GLN A 57 -2.33 -15.13 21.28
N PRO A 58 -3.62 -15.49 21.21
CA PRO A 58 -4.48 -15.40 22.38
C PRO A 58 -3.99 -16.38 23.44
N ILE A 59 -3.90 -15.92 24.69
CA ILE A 59 -3.57 -16.77 25.83
C ILE A 59 -4.55 -16.48 26.97
N GLN A 60 -4.99 -17.52 27.68
CA GLN A 60 -5.84 -17.37 28.85
C GLN A 60 -5.04 -17.43 30.15
N ILE A 61 -5.08 -16.35 30.96
CA ILE A 61 -4.42 -16.29 32.27
C ILE A 61 -5.49 -15.99 33.33
N LYS A 62 -5.71 -16.93 34.25
CA LYS A 62 -6.70 -16.78 35.35
C LYS A 62 -8.07 -16.32 34.82
N SER A 63 -8.58 -17.01 33.81
CA SER A 63 -9.86 -16.73 33.12
C SER A 63 -9.95 -15.42 32.32
N ASN A 64 -8.88 -14.62 32.28
CA ASN A 64 -8.82 -13.41 31.46
C ASN A 64 -8.07 -13.69 30.14
N LEU A 65 -8.52 -13.08 29.05
CA LEU A 65 -7.91 -13.20 27.73
C LEU A 65 -6.83 -12.13 27.54
N TYR A 66 -5.65 -12.58 27.13
CA TYR A 66 -4.49 -11.74 26.78
C TYR A 66 -4.04 -12.06 25.36
N TYR A 67 -3.28 -11.15 24.77
CA TYR A 67 -2.58 -11.35 23.51
C TYR A 67 -1.08 -11.32 23.76
N LYS A 68 -0.41 -12.43 23.46
CA LYS A 68 1.05 -12.50 23.35
C LYS A 68 1.44 -12.06 21.94
N ILE A 69 2.34 -11.08 21.87
CA ILE A 69 2.84 -10.49 20.64
C ILE A 69 4.29 -10.86 20.47
N GLU A 70 4.62 -11.50 19.35
CA GLU A 70 5.98 -11.75 18.92
C GLU A 70 6.21 -11.09 17.57
N ILE A 71 7.40 -10.52 17.37
CA ILE A 71 7.72 -9.77 16.16
C ILE A 71 8.91 -10.46 15.51
N TRP A 72 8.71 -10.92 14.28
CA TRP A 72 9.79 -11.36 13.42
C TRP A 72 10.03 -10.33 12.33
N ARG A 73 11.29 -10.00 12.09
CA ARG A 73 11.69 -9.08 11.03
C ARG A 73 12.85 -9.66 10.23
N ARG A 74 12.95 -9.27 8.96
CA ARG A 74 14.18 -9.51 8.21
C ARG A 74 15.37 -8.83 8.88
N THR A 75 16.54 -9.43 8.75
CA THR A 75 17.79 -8.98 9.37
C THR A 75 18.21 -7.59 8.91
N ASP A 76 17.84 -7.22 7.68
CA ASP A 76 18.15 -5.96 7.00
C ASP A 76 17.19 -4.81 7.32
N ILE A 77 16.32 -4.98 8.31
CA ILE A 77 15.44 -3.93 8.83
C ILE A 77 16.01 -3.43 10.15
N GLU A 78 16.08 -2.11 10.30
CA GLU A 78 16.45 -1.50 11.58
C GLU A 78 15.52 -1.98 12.70
N PRO A 79 16.02 -2.09 13.95
CA PRO A 79 15.15 -2.37 15.08
C PRO A 79 13.96 -1.40 15.11
N ILE A 80 12.76 -1.95 15.26
CA ILE A 80 11.56 -1.14 15.46
C ILE A 80 11.72 -0.53 16.86
N VAL A 81 11.92 0.79 16.91
CA VAL A 81 12.01 1.52 18.18
C VAL A 81 10.64 1.41 18.84
N ASP A 82 10.63 0.82 20.04
CA ASP A 82 9.53 0.81 21.01
C ASP A 82 8.13 0.73 20.37
N PRO A 83 7.61 -0.49 20.14
CA PRO A 83 7.40 -1.45 21.23
C PRO A 83 8.05 -2.83 21.01
N SER A 84 8.59 -3.39 22.09
CA SER A 84 8.97 -4.81 22.16
C SER A 84 7.73 -5.69 22.22
N GLY A 85 7.77 -6.86 21.57
CA GLY A 85 6.77 -7.91 21.78
C GLY A 85 6.53 -8.17 23.27
N GLY A 86 5.37 -8.69 23.62
CA GLY A 86 4.95 -8.77 25.02
C GLY A 86 3.56 -9.37 25.19
N ILE A 87 3.07 -9.40 26.42
CA ILE A 87 1.74 -9.91 26.75
C ILE A 87 0.86 -8.72 27.15
N PHE A 88 -0.27 -8.57 26.48
CA PHE A 88 -1.19 -7.45 26.66
C PHE A 88 -2.58 -7.97 27.00
N LYS A 89 -3.28 -7.29 27.91
CA LYS A 89 -4.69 -7.62 28.20
C LYS A 89 -5.55 -7.27 26.98
N ARG A 90 -6.63 -8.03 26.74
CA ARG A 90 -7.61 -7.64 25.72
C ARG A 90 -8.44 -6.45 26.19
N ASP A 91 -7.92 -5.25 25.97
CA ASP A 91 -8.57 -3.97 26.24
C ASP A 91 -8.26 -2.93 25.15
N GLU A 92 -8.72 -1.69 25.34
CA GLU A 92 -8.49 -0.59 24.41
C GLU A 92 -7.01 -0.18 24.35
N SER A 93 -6.30 -0.26 25.48
CA SER A 93 -4.85 0.01 25.52
C SER A 93 -4.07 -0.89 24.57
N PHE A 94 -4.46 -2.17 24.46
CA PHE A 94 -3.87 -3.07 23.46
C PHE A 94 -4.12 -2.61 22.03
N ARG A 95 -5.31 -2.09 21.72
CA ARG A 95 -5.63 -1.60 20.37
C ARG A 95 -4.70 -0.46 19.97
N ASP A 96 -4.52 0.52 20.86
CA ASP A 96 -3.67 1.69 20.59
C ASP A 96 -2.20 1.30 20.46
N TYR A 97 -1.74 0.43 21.36
CA TYR A 97 -0.43 -0.21 21.28
C TYR A 97 -0.24 -0.91 19.92
N PHE A 98 -1.19 -1.73 19.50
CA PHE A 98 -1.06 -2.58 18.31
C PHE A 98 -1.07 -1.75 17.03
N LEU A 99 -1.90 -0.70 16.96
CA LEU A 99 -1.90 0.23 15.83
C LEU A 99 -0.60 1.05 15.77
N THR A 100 -0.10 1.49 16.92
CA THR A 100 1.19 2.21 17.01
C THR A 100 2.34 1.32 16.57
N LEU A 101 2.35 0.05 16.99
CA LEU A 101 3.32 -0.96 16.55
C LEU A 101 3.34 -1.08 15.02
N ILE A 102 2.17 -1.23 14.39
CA ILE A 102 2.05 -1.35 12.93
C ILE A 102 2.54 -0.09 12.22
N LEU A 103 2.17 1.09 12.72
CA LEU A 103 2.57 2.36 12.12
C LEU A 103 4.09 2.57 12.21
N ASN A 104 4.68 2.35 13.39
CA ASN A 104 6.12 2.45 13.59
C ASN A 104 6.88 1.45 12.72
N THR A 105 6.40 0.21 12.67
CA THR A 105 6.96 -0.84 11.81
C THR A 105 6.93 -0.42 10.34
N THR A 106 5.80 0.12 9.87
CA THR A 106 5.65 0.58 8.48
C THR A 106 6.64 1.71 8.17
N ASN A 107 6.75 2.69 9.07
CA ASN A 107 7.69 3.79 8.92
C ASN A 107 9.14 3.30 8.86
N THR A 108 9.52 2.34 9.69
CA THR A 108 10.86 1.74 9.67
C THR A 108 11.14 1.01 8.35
N ILE A 109 10.18 0.23 7.84
CA ILE A 109 10.32 -0.44 6.54
C ILE A 109 10.49 0.57 5.40
N LEU A 110 9.71 1.65 5.39
CA LEU A 110 9.74 2.67 4.35
C LEU A 110 11.02 3.52 4.35
N LYS A 111 11.76 3.57 5.46
CA LYS A 111 13.06 4.25 5.54
C LYS A 111 14.19 3.51 4.83
N LYS A 112 14.02 2.21 4.54
CA LYS A 112 15.01 1.39 3.84
C LYS A 112 15.24 1.90 2.42
N ASP A 113 16.49 1.99 2.01
CA ASP A 113 16.89 2.55 0.70
C ASP A 113 16.19 1.88 -0.49
N PHE A 114 16.00 0.57 -0.43
CA PHE A 114 15.29 -0.16 -1.48
C PHE A 114 13.86 0.35 -1.69
N PHE A 115 13.11 0.58 -0.62
CA PHE A 115 11.74 1.12 -0.70
C PHE A 115 11.76 2.60 -1.03
N ARG A 116 12.66 3.38 -0.42
CA ARG A 116 12.81 4.80 -0.73
C ARG A 116 13.05 5.07 -2.21
N LYS A 117 14.00 4.36 -2.82
CA LYS A 117 14.32 4.51 -4.26
C LYS A 117 13.10 4.23 -5.13
N ARG A 118 12.42 3.09 -4.91
CA ARG A 118 11.18 2.75 -5.62
C ARG A 118 10.10 3.80 -5.47
N ILE A 119 9.90 4.33 -4.28
CA ILE A 119 8.91 5.38 -4.02
C ILE A 119 9.27 6.67 -4.74
N ILE A 120 10.55 7.07 -4.75
CA ILE A 120 11.03 8.27 -5.45
C ILE A 120 10.86 8.13 -6.96
N GLU A 121 11.20 6.96 -7.52
CA GLU A 121 11.03 6.65 -8.94
C GLU A 121 9.55 6.68 -9.34
N GLN A 122 8.67 6.05 -8.57
CA GLN A 122 7.22 6.08 -8.81
C GLN A 122 6.65 7.50 -8.73
N ARG A 123 7.07 8.29 -7.73
CA ARG A 123 6.66 9.69 -7.60
C ARG A 123 7.11 10.54 -8.79
N SER A 124 8.34 10.34 -9.24
CA SER A 124 8.89 11.04 -10.41
C SER A 124 8.15 10.66 -11.69
N SER A 125 7.86 9.37 -11.87
CA SER A 125 7.09 8.86 -13.02
C SER A 125 5.68 9.46 -13.07
N LEU A 126 4.94 9.40 -11.95
CA LEU A 126 3.61 9.98 -11.85
C LEU A 126 3.64 11.49 -12.12
N LYS A 127 4.58 12.23 -11.52
CA LYS A 127 4.74 13.67 -11.76
C LYS A 127 4.94 13.97 -13.25
N ASN A 128 5.81 13.21 -13.92
CA ASN A 128 6.07 13.39 -15.34
C ASN A 128 4.81 13.09 -16.18
N GLU A 129 4.06 12.05 -15.84
CA GLU A 129 2.79 11.73 -16.50
C GLU A 129 1.79 12.89 -16.39
N TYR A 130 1.63 13.48 -15.20
CA TYR A 130 0.76 14.64 -14.99
C TYR A 130 1.24 15.86 -15.76
N LEU A 131 2.55 16.13 -15.79
CA LEU A 131 3.12 17.24 -16.57
C LEU A 131 2.87 17.07 -18.07
N ILE A 132 3.01 15.85 -18.60
CA ILE A 132 2.69 15.55 -20.00
C ILE A 132 1.21 15.80 -20.27
N LYS A 133 0.30 15.27 -19.44
CA LYS A 133 -1.15 15.50 -19.59
C LYS A 133 -1.51 16.98 -19.55
N LEU A 134 -0.95 17.73 -18.60
CA LEU A 134 -1.17 19.18 -18.52
C LEU A 134 -0.66 19.90 -19.76
N SER A 135 0.53 19.55 -20.26
CA SER A 135 1.09 20.17 -21.47
C SER A 135 0.20 19.92 -22.70
N GLN A 136 -0.36 18.72 -22.85
CA GLN A 136 -1.30 18.37 -23.92
C GLN A 136 -2.60 19.17 -23.81
N ILE A 137 -3.12 19.35 -22.60
CA ILE A 137 -4.31 20.17 -22.34
C ILE A 137 -4.03 21.62 -22.73
N PHE A 138 -2.94 22.22 -22.23
CA PHE A 138 -2.56 23.61 -22.56
C PHE A 138 -2.35 23.81 -24.06
N TYR A 139 -1.68 22.87 -24.73
CA TYR A 139 -1.48 22.91 -26.18
C TYR A 139 -2.81 22.86 -26.94
N SER A 140 -3.74 21.99 -26.51
CA SER A 140 -5.07 21.88 -27.13
C SER A 140 -5.90 23.15 -26.95
N TYR A 141 -5.87 23.77 -25.77
CA TYR A 141 -6.54 25.05 -25.51
C TYR A 141 -5.95 26.17 -26.38
N SER A 142 -4.61 26.32 -26.38
CA SER A 142 -3.94 27.34 -27.20
C SER A 142 -4.25 27.18 -28.69
N LYS A 143 -4.30 25.95 -29.21
CA LYS A 143 -4.66 25.68 -30.60
C LYS A 143 -6.14 25.99 -30.91
N HIS A 144 -7.04 25.68 -29.98
CA HIS A 144 -8.46 26.00 -30.10
C HIS A 144 -8.68 27.53 -30.14
N ASP A 145 -8.06 28.29 -29.24
CA ASP A 145 -8.14 29.75 -29.24
C ASP A 145 -7.57 30.37 -30.52
N LEU A 146 -6.47 29.83 -31.06
CA LEU A 146 -5.91 30.29 -32.34
C LEU A 146 -6.86 30.05 -33.53
N SER A 147 -7.60 28.94 -33.51
CA SER A 147 -8.59 28.63 -34.54
C SER A 147 -9.85 29.50 -34.48
N MET A 148 -10.24 29.97 -33.29
CA MET A 148 -11.32 30.94 -33.11
C MET A 148 -10.94 32.33 -33.62
N LEU A 149 -9.65 32.68 -33.60
CA LEU A 149 -9.14 33.95 -34.14
C LEU A 149 -9.05 33.97 -35.68
N HIS A 150 -8.92 32.81 -36.34
CA HIS A 150 -8.82 32.69 -37.80
C HIS A 150 -10.14 32.27 -38.48
N GLY A 151 -11.24 32.19 -37.74
CA GLY A 151 -12.51 31.61 -38.21
C GLY A 151 -13.53 32.58 -38.83
N ASN A 152 -13.22 33.87 -39.03
CA ASN A 152 -14.21 34.88 -39.44
C ASN A 152 -13.83 35.77 -40.64
N ASP A 153 -12.76 35.48 -41.38
CA ASP A 153 -12.30 36.36 -42.47
C ASP A 153 -12.69 35.92 -43.90
N ASP A 154 -13.50 34.88 -44.06
CA ASP A 154 -14.01 34.44 -45.37
C ASP A 154 -15.50 34.75 -45.55
N ASN A 155 -15.88 36.04 -45.54
CA ASN A 155 -17.13 36.53 -46.13
C ASN A 155 -17.11 38.08 -46.23
N ILE A 156 -16.29 38.62 -47.12
CA ILE A 156 -16.46 40.00 -47.61
C ILE A 156 -17.01 39.88 -49.05
N PRO A 157 -18.25 40.33 -49.33
CA PRO A 157 -18.75 40.36 -50.69
C PRO A 157 -17.96 41.41 -51.48
N ILE A 158 -17.36 40.98 -52.59
CA ILE A 158 -16.71 41.88 -53.56
C ILE A 158 -17.83 42.61 -54.31
N GLU A 159 -18.11 43.86 -53.91
CA GLU A 159 -18.93 44.76 -54.72
C GLU A 159 -18.16 45.18 -55.97
N ASN A 160 -18.58 44.64 -57.11
CA ASN A 160 -18.18 45.12 -58.43
C ASN A 160 -18.71 46.56 -58.63
N SER A 161 -17.81 47.54 -58.66
CA SER A 161 -18.10 48.85 -59.23
C SER A 161 -17.36 49.02 -60.56
N ASN A 162 -18.15 48.99 -61.63
CA ASN A 162 -17.74 49.32 -62.99
C ASN A 162 -17.39 50.81 -63.09
N ILE A 163 -16.24 51.13 -63.69
CA ILE A 163 -16.05 52.30 -64.57
C ILE A 163 -15.26 51.82 -65.79
#